data_AF-A0A0E3JME1-F1
#
_entry.id   AF-A0A0E3JME1-F1
#
_cell.length_a   1.000
_cell.length_b   1.000
_cell.length_c   1.000
_cell.angle_alpha   90.00
_cell.angle_beta   90.00
_cell.angle_gamma   90.00
#
_symmetry.space_group_name_H-M   'P 1'
#
loop_
_entity.id
_entity.type
_entity.pdbx_description
1 polymer ?
#
loop_
_entity_poly.entity_id
_entity_poly.type
_entity_poly.pdbx_seq_one_letter_code
_entity_poly.pdbx_strand_id
1 'polypeptide(L)'
;MSELTSCQKECIRVERDFYNKINKEIQNIDTEILNININIGNIVAEKNDATNNFDAAEKQAQLSPSKETQQALLDASERKKKADEEFKKIKDMQKKVEKLKEERMDKNEKLNNGFIKLIEKYRSCWEI
;
A
#
# COMPACT_ATOMS: atom_id res chain seq x y z
N MET A 1 34.02 16.39 33.55
CA MET A 1 32.80 16.99 32.95
C MET A 1 32.73 16.89 31.42
N SER A 2 33.85 16.74 30.69
CA SER A 2 33.86 16.66 29.21
C SER A 2 33.35 15.32 28.63
N GLU A 3 33.55 14.20 29.31
CA GLU A 3 33.17 12.87 28.78
C GLU A 3 31.66 12.59 28.90
N LEU A 4 31.01 13.06 29.97
CA LEU A 4 29.57 12.93 30.18
C LEU A 4 28.78 13.61 29.05
N THR A 5 29.25 14.78 28.59
CA THR A 5 28.64 15.52 27.48
C THR A 5 28.94 14.90 26.11
N SER A 6 30.06 14.20 25.95
CA SER A 6 30.38 13.46 24.72
C SER A 6 29.49 12.21 24.57
N CYS A 7 29.38 11.42 25.63
CA CYS A 7 28.54 10.22 25.64
C CYS A 7 27.05 10.55 25.39
N GLN A 8 26.55 11.61 26.02
CA GLN A 8 25.19 12.10 25.79
C GLN A 8 24.96 12.53 24.33
N LYS A 9 25.88 13.28 23.72
CA LYS A 9 25.76 13.70 22.31
C LYS A 9 25.80 12.54 21.33
N GLU A 10 26.62 11.53 21.60
CA GLU A 10 26.72 10.36 20.75
C GLU A 10 25.47 9.48 20.83
N CYS A 11 24.84 9.36 22.01
CA CYS A 11 23.53 8.74 22.14
C CYS A 11 22.48 9.47 21.28
N ILE A 12 22.34 10.80 21.43
CA ILE A 12 21.38 11.61 20.64
C ILE A 12 21.58 11.43 19.14
N ARG A 13 22.84 11.34 18.67
CA ARG A 13 23.14 11.17 17.25
C ARG A 13 22.68 9.80 16.74
N VAL A 14 23.10 8.73 17.41
CA VAL A 14 22.76 7.35 17.02
C VAL A 14 21.24 7.14 17.04
N GLU A 15 20.54 7.78 17.98
CA GLU A 15 19.08 7.78 18.06
C GLU A 15 18.40 8.40 16.87
N ARG A 16 18.85 9.61 16.53
CA ARG A 16 18.29 10.35 15.42
C ARG A 16 18.47 9.56 14.13
N ASP A 17 19.63 8.96 13.93
CA ASP A 17 19.93 8.17 12.74
C ASP A 17 19.10 6.87 12.69
N PHE A 18 18.95 6.18 13.82
CA PHE A 18 18.10 4.99 13.92
C PHE A 18 16.62 5.32 13.67
N TYR A 19 16.09 6.32 14.37
CA TYR A 19 14.69 6.76 14.25
C TYR A 19 14.38 7.23 12.83
N ASN A 20 15.23 8.09 12.25
CA ASN A 20 15.03 8.59 10.90
C ASN A 20 15.07 7.47 9.86
N LYS A 21 15.95 6.49 10.02
CA LYS A 21 16.04 5.34 9.10
C LYS A 21 14.77 4.49 9.16
N ILE A 22 14.36 4.05 10.34
CA ILE A 22 13.18 3.19 10.50
C ILE A 22 11.91 3.92 10.07
N ASN A 23 11.78 5.21 10.40
CA ASN A 23 10.63 5.99 9.95
C ASN A 23 10.57 6.16 8.44
N LYS A 24 11.72 6.33 7.77
CA LYS A 24 11.76 6.37 6.31
C LYS A 24 11.30 5.05 5.70
N GLU A 25 11.68 3.92 6.31
CA GLU A 25 11.19 2.60 5.90
C GLU A 25 9.67 2.46 6.10
N ILE A 26 9.12 2.90 7.24
CA ILE A 26 7.67 2.93 7.50
C ILE A 26 6.95 3.81 6.48
N GLN A 27 7.46 5.01 6.19
CA GLN A 27 6.88 5.92 5.19
C GLN A 27 6.85 5.32 3.79
N ASN A 28 7.90 4.59 3.41
CA ASN A 28 7.94 3.88 2.13
C ASN A 28 6.86 2.79 2.06
N ILE A 29 6.69 2.01 3.13
CA ILE A 29 5.64 0.99 3.23
C ILE A 29 4.25 1.62 3.13
N ASP A 30 3.99 2.69 3.89
CA ASP A 30 2.71 3.41 3.87
C ASP A 30 2.41 3.96 2.46
N THR A 31 3.43 4.48 1.76
CA THR A 31 3.32 4.94 0.36
C THR A 31 2.99 3.79 -0.59
N GLU A 32 3.62 2.63 -0.42
CA GLU A 32 3.35 1.46 -1.25
C GLU A 32 1.93 0.92 -1.03
N ILE A 33 1.46 0.85 0.22
CA ILE A 33 0.08 0.48 0.56
C ILE A 33 -0.91 1.44 -0.11
N LEU A 34 -0.67 2.76 -0.03
CA LEU A 34 -1.52 3.76 -0.66
C LEU A 34 -1.61 3.55 -2.18
N ASN A 35 -0.47 3.37 -2.84
CA ASN A 35 -0.42 3.14 -4.29
C ASN A 35 -1.16 1.88 -4.71
N ILE A 36 -1.03 0.78 -3.95
CA ILE A 36 -1.78 -0.46 -4.21
C ILE A 36 -3.28 -0.22 -4.05
N ASN A 37 -3.71 0.49 -3.01
CA ASN A 37 -5.13 0.77 -2.80
C ASN A 37 -5.73 1.67 -3.90
N ILE A 38 -4.97 2.64 -4.41
CA ILE A 38 -5.37 3.45 -5.59
C ILE A 38 -5.56 2.54 -6.80
N ASN A 39 -4.61 1.63 -7.06
CA ASN A 39 -4.71 0.68 -8.17
C ASN A 39 -5.94 -0.24 -8.04
N ILE A 40 -6.22 -0.73 -6.83
CA ILE A 40 -7.44 -1.51 -6.56
C ILE A 40 -8.69 -0.68 -6.89
N GLY A 41 -8.75 0.57 -6.43
CA GLY A 41 -9.85 1.48 -6.74
C GLY A 41 -10.07 1.66 -8.25
N ASN A 42 -9.00 1.88 -9.01
CA ASN A 42 -9.06 2.01 -10.46
C ASN A 42 -9.56 0.74 -11.16
N ILE A 43 -9.10 -0.44 -10.73
CA ILE A 43 -9.56 -1.73 -11.29
C ILE A 43 -11.06 -1.95 -11.01
N VAL A 44 -11.51 -1.63 -9.79
CA VAL A 44 -12.93 -1.73 -9.41
C VAL A 44 -13.78 -0.79 -10.27
N ALA A 45 -13.34 0.45 -10.46
CA ALA A 45 -14.02 1.42 -11.30
C ALA A 45 -14.14 0.93 -12.76
N GLU A 46 -13.02 0.49 -13.36
CA GLU A 46 -13.02 -0.03 -14.74
C GLU A 46 -13.92 -1.27 -14.90
N LYS A 47 -13.98 -2.16 -13.91
CA LYS A 47 -14.92 -3.29 -13.93
C LYS A 47 -16.37 -2.83 -13.95
N ASN A 48 -16.72 -1.86 -13.11
CA ASN A 48 -18.08 -1.34 -13.06
C ASN A 48 -18.44 -0.67 -14.38
N ASP A 49 -17.54 0.14 -14.93
CA ASP A 49 -17.75 0.81 -16.22
C ASP A 49 -17.86 -0.19 -17.38
N ALA A 50 -17.00 -1.22 -17.42
CA ALA A 50 -17.07 -2.27 -18.42
C ALA A 50 -18.37 -3.10 -18.31
N THR A 51 -18.84 -3.35 -17.09
CA THR A 51 -20.12 -4.05 -16.84
C THR A 51 -21.30 -3.21 -17.31
N ASN A 52 -21.35 -1.93 -16.92
CA ASN A 52 -22.41 -1.01 -17.33
C ASN A 52 -22.46 -0.83 -18.86
N ASN A 53 -21.30 -0.72 -19.51
CA ASN A 53 -21.20 -0.64 -20.97
C ASN A 53 -21.71 -1.91 -21.66
N PHE A 54 -21.37 -3.10 -21.12
CA PHE A 54 -21.87 -4.36 -21.64
C PHE A 54 -23.40 -4.45 -21.52
N ASP A 55 -23.96 -4.13 -20.36
CA ASP A 55 -25.40 -4.19 -20.13
C ASP A 55 -26.17 -3.20 -21.02
N ALA A 56 -25.59 -2.02 -21.28
CA ALA A 56 -26.14 -1.04 -22.22
C ALA A 56 -26.10 -1.54 -23.67
N ALA A 57 -24.96 -2.09 -24.11
CA ALA A 57 -24.82 -2.65 -25.45
C ALA A 57 -25.76 -3.85 -25.67
N GLU A 58 -25.94 -4.70 -24.66
CA GLU A 58 -26.85 -5.85 -24.69
C GLU A 58 -28.30 -5.39 -24.86
N LYS A 59 -28.75 -4.40 -24.07
CA LYS A 59 -30.09 -3.82 -24.22
C LYS A 59 -30.31 -3.22 -25.61
N GLN A 60 -29.31 -2.52 -26.15
CA GLN A 60 -29.43 -1.92 -27.48
C GLN A 60 -29.52 -2.98 -28.59
N ALA A 61 -28.72 -4.05 -28.49
CA ALA A 61 -28.77 -5.18 -29.42
C ALA A 61 -30.10 -5.94 -29.36
N GLN A 62 -30.75 -6.00 -28.19
CA GLN A 62 -32.08 -6.59 -28.03
C GLN A 62 -33.19 -5.71 -28.65
N LEU A 63 -33.11 -4.39 -28.47
CA LEU A 63 -34.13 -3.45 -28.98
C LEU A 63 -34.05 -3.26 -30.49
N SER A 64 -32.84 -3.15 -31.03
CA SER A 64 -32.59 -2.89 -32.45
C SER A 64 -31.43 -3.75 -32.96
N PRO A 65 -31.67 -5.03 -33.28
CA PRO A 65 -30.64 -5.93 -33.76
C PRO A 65 -30.12 -5.48 -35.13
N SER A 66 -28.83 -5.16 -35.20
CA SER A 66 -28.14 -4.80 -36.44
C SER A 66 -26.69 -5.31 -36.38
N LYS A 67 -25.98 -5.25 -37.51
CA LYS A 67 -24.55 -5.59 -37.53
C LYS A 67 -23.76 -4.65 -36.62
N GLU A 68 -24.11 -3.36 -36.58
CA GLU A 68 -23.45 -2.39 -35.72
C GLU A 68 -23.69 -2.69 -34.22
N THR A 69 -24.93 -3.02 -33.82
CA THR A 69 -25.24 -3.30 -32.41
C THR A 69 -24.66 -4.64 -31.94
N GLN A 70 -24.56 -5.63 -32.83
CA GLN A 70 -23.86 -6.89 -32.54
C GLN A 70 -22.35 -6.69 -32.39
N GLN A 71 -21.73 -5.83 -33.21
CA GLN A 71 -20.31 -5.51 -33.08
C GLN A 71 -20.01 -4.78 -31.78
N ALA A 72 -20.82 -3.77 -31.42
CA ALA A 72 -20.67 -3.05 -30.16
C ALA A 72 -20.79 -3.96 -28.93
N LEU A 73 -21.68 -4.97 -28.99
CA LEU A 73 -21.82 -5.97 -27.92
C LEU A 73 -20.58 -6.87 -27.80
N LEU A 74 -19.99 -7.28 -28.93
CA LEU A 74 -18.74 -8.03 -28.95
C LEU A 74 -17.60 -7.23 -28.32
N ASP A 75 -17.42 -5.97 -28.73
CA ASP A 75 -16.37 -5.09 -28.21
C ASP A 75 -16.54 -4.85 -26.69
N ALA A 76 -17.77 -4.62 -26.24
CA ALA A 76 -18.09 -4.46 -24.81
C ALA A 76 -17.85 -5.76 -24.02
N SER A 77 -18.15 -6.92 -24.62
CA SER A 77 -17.89 -8.23 -24.02
C SER A 77 -16.39 -8.49 -23.83
N GLU A 78 -15.57 -8.16 -24.83
CA GLU A 78 -14.11 -8.26 -24.72
C GLU A 78 -13.55 -7.34 -23.63
N ARG A 79 -14.04 -6.10 -23.55
CA ARG A 79 -13.65 -5.17 -22.49
C ARG A 79 -14.01 -5.68 -21.10
N LYS A 80 -15.24 -6.20 -20.93
CA LYS A 80 -15.69 -6.82 -19.67
C LYS A 80 -14.82 -8.00 -19.27
N LYS A 81 -14.48 -8.87 -20.24
CA LYS A 81 -13.58 -10.01 -19.98
C LYS A 81 -12.20 -9.57 -19.50
N LYS A 82 -11.60 -8.56 -20.13
CA LYS A 82 -10.31 -7.99 -19.69
C LYS A 82 -10.41 -7.40 -18.28
N ALA A 83 -11.48 -6.65 -17.99
CA ALA A 83 -11.70 -6.09 -16.66
C ALA A 83 -11.90 -7.17 -15.59
N ASP A 84 -12.56 -8.28 -15.92
CA ASP A 84 -12.71 -9.43 -15.03
C ASP A 84 -11.37 -10.14 -14.74
N GLU A 85 -10.49 -10.23 -15.73
CA GLU A 85 -9.13 -10.77 -15.56
C GLU A 85 -8.28 -9.88 -14.64
N GLU A 86 -8.33 -8.55 -14.81
CA GLU A 86 -7.67 -7.61 -13.91
C GLU A 86 -8.26 -7.65 -12.49
N PHE A 87 -9.59 -7.74 -12.38
CA PHE A 87 -10.27 -7.80 -11.08
C PHE A 87 -9.85 -9.02 -10.25
N LYS A 88 -9.53 -10.16 -10.88
CA LYS A 88 -9.00 -11.34 -10.18
C LYS A 88 -7.67 -11.06 -9.48
N LYS A 89 -6.84 -10.14 -10.01
CA LYS A 89 -5.55 -9.77 -9.42
C LYS A 89 -5.69 -8.97 -8.13
N ILE A 90 -6.85 -8.36 -7.86
CA ILE A 90 -7.12 -7.63 -6.61
C ILE A 90 -6.85 -8.53 -5.40
N LYS A 91 -7.20 -9.81 -5.46
CA LYS A 91 -6.98 -10.75 -4.34
C LYS A 91 -5.50 -10.83 -3.97
N ASP A 92 -4.61 -10.84 -4.96
CA ASP A 92 -3.17 -10.90 -4.70
C ASP A 92 -2.60 -9.53 -4.28
N MET A 93 -3.17 -8.43 -4.78
CA MET A 93 -2.86 -7.09 -4.27
C MET A 93 -3.26 -6.91 -2.81
N GLN A 94 -4.44 -7.40 -2.40
CA GLN A 94 -4.90 -7.39 -1.01
C GLN A 94 -3.98 -8.21 -0.11
N LYS A 95 -3.56 -9.40 -0.54
CA LYS A 95 -2.55 -10.18 0.20
C LYS A 95 -1.24 -9.43 0.35
N LYS A 96 -0.81 -8.70 -0.69
CA LYS A 96 0.40 -7.87 -0.62
C LYS A 96 0.26 -6.74 0.40
N VAL A 97 -0.91 -6.09 0.45
CA VAL A 97 -1.21 -5.07 1.47
C VAL A 97 -1.13 -5.66 2.88
N GLU A 98 -1.69 -6.85 3.13
CA GLU A 98 -1.60 -7.46 4.46
C GLU A 98 -0.15 -7.78 4.86
N LYS A 99 0.67 -8.29 3.94
CA LYS A 99 2.11 -8.49 4.21
C LYS A 99 2.85 -7.18 4.51
N LEU A 100 2.52 -6.11 3.80
CA LEU A 100 3.11 -4.79 4.05
C LEU A 100 2.68 -4.23 5.42
N LYS A 101 1.43 -4.48 5.85
CA LYS A 101 0.98 -4.12 7.20
C LYS A 101 1.73 -4.89 8.28
N GLU A 102 1.96 -6.18 8.09
CA GLU A 102 2.80 -6.99 8.98
C GLU A 102 4.21 -6.42 9.07
N GLU A 103 4.85 -6.15 7.92
CA GLU A 103 6.18 -5.54 7.90
C GLU A 103 6.21 -4.17 8.61
N ARG A 104 5.18 -3.34 8.39
CA ARG A 104 5.04 -2.05 9.09
C ARG A 104 4.98 -2.23 10.60
N MET A 105 4.23 -3.21 11.10
CA MET A 105 4.14 -3.51 12.53
C MET A 105 5.49 -3.94 13.09
N ASP A 106 6.21 -4.83 12.41
CA ASP A 106 7.55 -5.27 12.80
C ASP A 106 8.55 -4.11 12.89
N LYS A 107 8.49 -3.16 11.94
CA LYS A 107 9.34 -1.95 11.96
C LYS A 107 8.99 -1.07 13.15
N ASN A 108 7.71 -0.91 13.45
CA ASN A 108 7.25 -0.13 14.60
C ASN A 108 7.65 -0.78 15.93
N GLU A 109 7.62 -2.11 16.02
CA GLU A 109 8.12 -2.85 17.18
C GLU A 109 9.63 -2.66 17.35
N LYS A 110 10.42 -2.72 16.26
CA LYS A 110 11.86 -2.41 16.28
C LYS A 110 12.12 -1.00 16.76
N LEU A 111 11.29 -0.03 16.38
CA LEU A 111 11.39 1.35 16.84
C LEU A 111 11.20 1.44 18.35
N ASN A 112 10.13 0.82 18.88
CA ASN A 112 9.82 0.79 20.31
C ASN A 112 10.93 0.09 21.12
N ASN A 113 11.38 -1.09 20.67
CA ASN A 113 12.46 -1.83 21.32
C ASN A 113 13.79 -1.07 21.29
N GLY A 114 14.08 -0.37 20.19
CA GLY A 114 15.22 0.54 20.09
C GLY A 114 15.13 1.67 21.11
N PHE A 115 13.94 2.26 21.29
CA PHE A 115 13.69 3.32 22.26
C PHE A 115 13.86 2.85 23.72
N ILE A 116 13.42 1.63 24.05
CA ILE A 116 13.59 1.05 25.39
C ILE A 116 15.08 0.88 25.72
N LYS A 117 15.84 0.21 24.84
CA LYS A 117 17.29 0.00 25.02
C LYS A 117 18.06 1.31 25.17
N LEU A 118 17.57 2.34 24.50
CA LEU A 118 18.15 3.65 24.56
C LEU A 118 17.90 4.35 25.90
N ILE A 119 16.67 4.30 26.43
CA ILE A 119 16.35 4.81 27.76
C ILE A 119 17.25 4.13 28.81
N GLU A 120 17.43 2.81 28.71
CA GLU A 120 18.33 2.05 29.58
C GLU A 120 19.77 2.57 29.50
N LYS A 121 20.28 2.78 28.28
CA LYS A 121 21.63 3.34 28.07
C LYS A 121 21.76 4.75 28.63
N TYR A 122 20.77 5.62 28.42
CA TYR A 122 20.79 6.97 28.99
C TYR A 122 20.81 6.98 30.51
N ARG A 123 20.01 6.11 31.15
CA ARG A 123 20.03 5.96 32.61
C ARG A 123 21.41 5.54 33.10
N SER A 124 22.05 4.58 32.43
CA SER A 124 23.41 4.14 32.79
C SER A 124 24.46 5.25 32.69
N CYS A 125 24.26 6.23 31.80
CA CYS A 125 25.14 7.39 31.67
C CYS A 125 24.90 8.49 32.72
N TRP A 126 23.81 8.42 33.50
CA TRP A 126 23.43 9.38 34.54
C TRP A 126 23.54 8.82 35.97
N GLU A 127 23.62 7.50 36.13
CA GLU A 127 23.84 6.82 37.43
C GLU A 127 25.33 6.72 37.84
N ILE A 128 26.22 7.52 37.23
CA ILE A 128 27.65 7.65 37.57
C ILE A 128 27.93 9.07 38.07
#